data_AF-A0A7W6PNY9-F1
#
_entry.id   AF-A0A7W6PNY9-F1
#
_cell.length_a   1.000
_cell.length_b   1.000
_cell.length_c   1.000
_cell.angle_alpha   90.00
_cell.angle_beta   90.00
_cell.angle_gamma   90.00
#
_symmetry.space_group_name_H-M   'P 1'
#
loop_
_entity.id
_entity.type
_entity.pdbx_description
1 polymer ?
#
loop_
_entity_poly.entity_id
_entity_poly.type
_entity_poly.pdbx_seq_one_letter_code
_entity_poly.pdbx_strand_id
1 'polypeptide(L)'
;MKCVAFAAGLFILSSFAAEAQSFQTGADTARGADATMAELLAKEYEIKSAVPNGSKLIVFMQKGKSGYACEFVNVANTRCASIN
;
A
#
# COMPACT_ATOMS: atom_id res chain seq x y z
N MET A 1 -52.72 22.95 26.04
CA MET A 1 -51.55 22.29 25.44
C MET A 1 -50.40 22.46 26.43
N LYS A 2 -50.17 21.45 27.27
CA LYS A 2 -49.19 21.46 28.39
C LYS A 2 -48.40 20.14 28.36
N CYS A 3 -47.21 20.20 28.96
CA CYS A 3 -46.12 19.21 29.11
C CYS A 3 -45.05 19.33 27.99
N VAL A 4 -44.00 20.15 28.13
CA VAL A 4 -42.83 20.07 29.05
C VAL A 4 -42.03 18.77 28.87
N ALA A 5 -40.78 18.86 28.37
CA ALA A 5 -39.60 18.42 29.10
C ALA A 5 -38.30 18.73 28.34
N PHE A 6 -37.40 19.39 29.06
CA PHE A 6 -35.99 19.64 28.79
C PHE A 6 -35.22 18.41 29.29
N ALA A 7 -34.46 17.72 28.44
CA ALA A 7 -33.48 16.70 28.84
C ALA A 7 -32.42 16.60 27.73
N ALA A 8 -31.27 17.25 27.90
CA ALA A 8 -30.07 16.67 28.52
C ALA A 8 -29.45 15.54 27.66
N GLY A 9 -28.39 15.91 26.96
CA GLY A 9 -27.23 15.07 26.63
C GLY A 9 -27.47 13.78 25.86
N LEU A 10 -27.11 13.79 24.57
CA LEU A 10 -26.57 12.57 23.96
C LEU A 10 -25.39 12.94 23.05
N PHE A 11 -24.25 12.37 23.43
CA PHE A 11 -22.94 12.51 22.81
C PHE A 11 -22.94 12.00 21.36
N ILE A 12 -22.15 12.68 20.55
CA ILE A 12 -21.84 12.43 19.14
C ILE A 12 -21.25 11.02 18.96
N LEU A 13 -21.75 10.25 18.00
CA LEU A 13 -20.99 9.17 17.34
C LEU A 13 -21.34 9.16 15.84
N SER A 14 -20.62 9.99 15.09
CA SER A 14 -20.48 9.88 13.65
C SER A 14 -19.64 8.63 13.34
N SER A 15 -20.29 7.53 12.95
CA SER A 15 -19.62 6.35 12.43
C SER A 15 -19.11 6.62 11.02
N PHE A 16 -17.85 7.05 10.92
CA PHE A 16 -17.11 6.96 9.67
C PHE A 16 -16.67 5.50 9.53
N ALA A 17 -17.39 4.73 8.72
CA ALA A 17 -16.93 3.40 8.32
C ALA A 17 -15.66 3.61 7.47
N ALA A 18 -14.50 3.29 8.05
CA ALA A 18 -13.26 3.17 7.29
C ALA A 18 -13.36 1.91 6.44
N GLU A 19 -13.78 2.05 5.18
CA GLU A 19 -13.61 1.01 4.16
C GLU A 19 -12.11 0.83 3.91
N ALA A 20 -11.51 -0.12 4.62
CA ALA A 20 -10.21 -0.66 4.27
C ALA A 20 -10.34 -1.34 2.91
N GLN A 21 -9.99 -0.64 1.83
CA GLN A 21 -9.84 -1.24 0.51
C GLN A 21 -8.75 -2.31 0.59
N SER A 22 -9.16 -3.56 0.74
CA SER A 22 -8.31 -4.72 0.50
C SER A 22 -7.93 -4.72 -0.98
N PHE A 23 -6.77 -4.15 -1.29
CA PHE A 23 -6.16 -4.25 -2.61
C PHE A 23 -5.86 -5.73 -2.86
N GLN A 24 -6.68 -6.35 -3.70
CA GLN A 24 -6.50 -7.72 -4.16
C GLN A 24 -5.14 -7.80 -4.86
N THR A 25 -4.13 -8.31 -4.15
CA THR A 25 -2.82 -8.63 -4.72
C THR A 25 -2.95 -9.93 -5.50
N GLY A 26 -3.64 -9.86 -6.64
CA GLY A 26 -3.50 -10.80 -7.74
C GLY A 26 -2.31 -10.37 -8.60
N ALA A 27 -1.11 -10.49 -8.06
CA ALA A 27 0.10 -10.41 -8.85
C ALA A 27 0.75 -11.78 -8.80
N ASP A 28 0.26 -12.68 -9.64
CA ASP A 28 1.09 -13.77 -10.16
C ASP A 28 2.34 -13.11 -10.75
N THR A 29 3.43 -13.13 -9.98
CA THR A 29 4.68 -12.46 -10.32
C THR A 29 5.22 -13.04 -11.62
N ALA A 30 4.87 -12.39 -12.72
CA ALA A 30 5.48 -12.58 -14.01
C ALA A 30 7.00 -12.45 -13.82
N ARG A 31 7.76 -13.40 -14.38
CA ARG A 31 9.23 -13.38 -14.46
C ARG A 31 9.68 -12.19 -15.32
N GLY A 32 9.52 -10.97 -14.81
CA GLY A 32 10.12 -9.77 -15.34
C GLY A 32 11.59 -9.72 -14.94
N ALA A 33 12.45 -9.30 -15.87
CA ALA A 33 13.89 -9.23 -15.70
C ALA A 33 14.29 -8.73 -14.30
N ASP A 34 15.18 -9.49 -13.64
CA ASP A 34 15.69 -9.28 -12.29
C ASP A 34 16.48 -7.96 -12.20
N ALA A 35 15.80 -6.82 -12.24
CA ALA A 35 16.39 -5.53 -11.93
C ALA A 35 16.55 -5.42 -10.41
N THR A 36 17.72 -5.05 -9.93
CA THR A 36 17.91 -4.77 -8.50
C THR A 36 17.32 -3.41 -8.15
N MET A 37 16.92 -3.21 -6.89
CA MET A 37 16.47 -1.90 -6.41
C MET A 37 17.53 -0.81 -6.64
N ALA A 38 18.81 -1.14 -6.49
CA ALA A 38 19.91 -0.21 -6.74
C ALA A 38 19.95 0.26 -8.20
N GLU A 39 19.76 -0.65 -9.16
CA GLU A 39 19.68 -0.29 -10.58
C GLU A 39 18.45 0.56 -10.90
N LEU A 40 17.31 0.31 -10.24
CA LEU A 40 16.10 1.12 -10.41
C LEU A 40 16.32 2.54 -9.87
N LEU A 41 16.93 2.69 -8.70
CA LEU A 41 17.30 4.00 -8.14
C LEU A 41 18.27 4.75 -9.06
N ALA A 42 19.29 4.07 -9.59
CA ALA A 42 20.23 4.65 -10.56
C ALA A 42 19.56 5.09 -11.87
N LYS A 43 18.45 4.44 -12.24
CA LYS A 43 17.60 4.81 -13.38
C LYS A 43 16.56 5.88 -13.04
N GLU A 44 16.63 6.50 -11.86
CA GLU A 44 15.72 7.54 -11.37
C GLU A 44 14.29 7.02 -11.10
N TYR A 45 14.15 5.75 -10.73
CA TYR A 45 12.91 5.29 -10.11
C TYR A 45 12.88 5.74 -8.66
N GLU A 46 11.76 6.32 -8.24
CA GLU A 46 11.55 6.76 -6.87
C GLU A 46 10.79 5.71 -6.08
N ILE A 47 11.14 5.51 -4.82
CA ILE A 47 10.35 4.72 -3.89
C ILE A 47 9.09 5.50 -3.54
N LYS A 48 7.92 4.99 -3.94
CA LYS A 48 6.62 5.61 -3.66
C LYS A 48 6.01 5.09 -2.36
N SER A 49 6.21 3.81 -2.07
CA SER A 49 5.73 3.20 -0.83
C SER A 49 6.49 1.92 -0.50
N ALA A 50 6.44 1.53 0.78
CA ALA A 50 6.90 0.25 1.26
C ALA A 50 5.83 -0.32 2.19
N VAL A 51 5.36 -1.53 1.88
CA VAL A 51 4.23 -2.16 2.57
C VAL A 51 4.65 -3.54 3.07
N PRO A 52 4.55 -3.82 4.37
CA PRO A 52 4.76 -5.17 4.88
C PRO A 52 3.62 -6.08 4.43
N ASN A 53 3.96 -7.28 3.95
CA ASN A 53 3.03 -8.33 3.56
C ASN A 53 3.48 -9.66 4.19
N GLY A 54 2.90 -9.98 5.35
CA GLY A 54 3.31 -11.13 6.15
C GLY A 54 4.76 -10.99 6.61
N SER A 55 5.60 -11.95 6.22
CA SER A 55 7.05 -11.94 6.51
C SER A 55 7.88 -11.18 5.46
N LYS A 56 7.24 -10.59 4.45
CA LYS A 56 7.90 -9.93 3.33
C LYS A 56 7.67 -8.43 3.36
N LEU A 57 8.55 -7.67 2.73
CA LEU A 57 8.37 -6.23 2.49
C LEU A 57 8.25 -5.98 1.00
N ILE A 58 7.17 -5.34 0.55
CA ILE A 58 6.98 -4.97 -0.85
C ILE A 58 7.25 -3.47 -0.99
N VAL A 59 8.23 -3.12 -1.82
CA VAL A 59 8.59 -1.73 -2.10
C VAL A 59 8.16 -1.37 -3.52
N PHE A 60 7.30 -0.37 -3.64
CA PHE A 60 6.81 0.11 -4.92
C PHE A 60 7.68 1.28 -5.38
N MET A 61 8.20 1.16 -6.60
CA MET A 61 9.05 2.13 -7.25
C MET A 61 8.41 2.65 -8.52
N GLN A 62 8.55 3.94 -8.82
CA GLN A 62 7.92 4.55 -9.99
C GLN A 62 8.80 5.62 -10.64
N LYS A 63 8.83 5.61 -11.98
CA LYS A 63 9.37 6.69 -12.83
C LYS A 63 8.35 7.03 -13.91
N GLY A 64 7.74 8.21 -13.82
CA GLY A 64 6.67 8.60 -14.73
C GLY A 64 5.50 7.62 -14.69
N LYS A 65 5.25 6.91 -15.80
CA LYS A 65 4.20 5.88 -15.89
C LYS A 65 4.71 4.46 -15.63
N SER A 66 6.02 4.26 -15.51
CA SER A 66 6.59 2.95 -15.25
C SER A 66 6.71 2.65 -13.77
N GLY A 67 6.17 1.50 -13.37
CA GLY A 67 6.20 0.99 -12.01
C GLY A 67 6.99 -0.31 -11.90
N TYR A 68 7.66 -0.49 -10.77
CA TYR A 68 8.25 -1.75 -10.32
C TYR A 68 7.80 -2.06 -8.88
N ALA A 69 7.65 -3.33 -8.57
CA ALA A 69 7.46 -3.82 -7.21
C ALA A 69 8.64 -4.72 -6.83
N CYS A 70 9.34 -4.37 -5.77
CA CYS A 70 10.43 -5.15 -5.20
C CYS A 70 9.98 -5.85 -3.93
N GLU A 71 9.88 -7.18 -3.97
CA GLU A 71 9.61 -8.03 -2.83
C GLU A 71 10.93 -8.39 -2.12
N PHE A 72 11.02 -8.06 -0.84
CA PHE A 72 12.11 -8.44 0.05
C PHE A 72 11.63 -9.56 0.96
N VAL A 73 12.20 -10.75 0.79
CA VAL A 73 12.06 -11.84 1.77
C VAL A 73 13.06 -11.63 2.90
N ASN A 74 14.26 -11.17 2.57
CA ASN A 74 15.27 -10.67 3.51
C ASN A 74 16.22 -9.72 2.75
N VAL A 75 17.23 -9.19 3.44
CA VAL A 75 18.21 -8.24 2.85
C VAL A 75 19.00 -8.85 1.68
N ALA A 76 19.25 -10.15 1.69
CA ALA A 76 20.00 -10.86 0.64
C ALA A 76 19.11 -11.41 -0.48
N ASN A 77 17.79 -11.53 -0.26
CA ASN A 77 16.85 -12.13 -1.19
C ASN A 77 15.74 -11.12 -1.52
N THR A 78 15.96 -10.42 -2.62
CA THR A 78 15.05 -9.42 -3.18
C THR A 78 14.69 -9.78 -4.62
N ARG A 79 13.43 -9.59 -4.98
CA ARG A 79 12.88 -9.88 -6.31
C ARG A 79 12.13 -8.65 -6.78
N CYS A 80 12.57 -7.99 -7.85
CA CYS A 80 11.81 -6.89 -8.43
C CYS A 80 11.18 -7.30 -9.75
N ALA A 81 9.94 -6.87 -9.96
CA ALA A 81 9.21 -7.07 -11.20
C ALA A 81 8.56 -5.76 -11.64
N SER A 82 8.49 -5.53 -12.95
CA SER A 82 7.74 -4.40 -13.51
C SER A 82 6.24 -4.63 -13.35
N ILE A 83 5.49 -3.59 -12.99
CA ILE A 83 4.04 -3.62 -12.74
C ILE A 83 3.27 -2.60 -13.61
N ASN A 84 3.78 -2.32 -14.82
CA ASN A 84 3.08 -1.46 -15.79
C ASN A 84 1.81 -2.15 -16.31
#